data_AF-A0A7S1LNR0-F1
#
_entry.id   AF-A0A7S1LNR0-F1
#
_cell.length_a   1.000
_cell.length_b   1.000
_cell.length_c   1.000
_cell.angle_alpha   90.00
_cell.angle_beta   90.00
_cell.angle_gamma   90.00
#
_symmetry.space_group_name_H-M   'P 1'
#
loop_
_entity.id
_entity.type
_entity.pdbx_description
1 polymer ?
#
loop_
_entity_poly.entity_id
_entity_poly.type
_entity_poly.pdbx_seq_one_letter_code
_entity_poly.pdbx_strand_id
1 'polypeptide(L)'
;GISTAEVSEAIYRIGRGLEGRAVTDRATQRLIAITRAGQALVGTLLPYHDPVKKVTLVPHDQAEVLTRPHVLTLGSFKARIAGALAGRAAEQTVFGVERVTTG
;
A
#
# COMPACT_ATOMS: atom_id res chain seq x y z
N GLY A 1 16.58 -26.90 5.41
CA GLY A 1 16.38 -25.88 6.48
C GLY A 1 15.55 -24.76 5.90
N ILE A 2 14.69 -24.13 6.70
CA ILE A 2 13.80 -23.05 6.25
C ILE A 2 14.59 -21.73 6.22
N SER A 3 14.49 -21.00 5.12
CA SER A 3 15.13 -19.71 4.89
C SER A 3 14.30 -18.55 5.47
N THR A 4 14.95 -17.41 5.73
CA THR A 4 14.29 -16.17 6.16
C THR A 4 13.34 -15.60 5.09
N ALA A 5 13.61 -15.88 3.81
CA ALA A 5 12.75 -15.50 2.69
C ALA A 5 11.41 -16.26 2.74
N GLU A 6 11.45 -17.58 2.95
CA GLU A 6 10.24 -18.42 3.07
C GLU A 6 9.37 -17.99 4.26
N VAL A 7 9.99 -17.65 5.40
CA VAL A 7 9.25 -17.13 6.58
C VAL A 7 8.61 -15.77 6.27
N SER A 8 9.33 -14.86 5.60
CA SER A 8 8.81 -13.54 5.23
C SER A 8 7.65 -13.63 4.26
N GLU A 9 7.73 -14.55 3.29
CA GLU A 9 6.66 -14.80 2.33
C GLU A 9 5.42 -15.39 3.02
N ALA A 10 5.59 -16.32 3.95
CA ALA A 10 4.48 -16.87 4.73
C ALA A 10 3.75 -15.78 5.54
N ILE A 11 4.49 -14.90 6.23
CA ILE A 11 3.91 -13.76 6.96
C ILE A 11 3.15 -12.83 6.01
N TYR A 12 3.71 -12.59 4.82
CA TYR A 12 3.10 -11.72 3.81
C TYR A 12 1.78 -12.32 3.29
N ARG A 13 1.75 -13.62 2.99
CA ARG A 13 0.53 -14.33 2.57
C ARG A 13 -0.56 -14.32 3.63
N ILE A 14 -0.21 -14.53 4.90
CA ILE A 14 -1.18 -14.44 6.01
C ILE A 14 -1.75 -13.03 6.12
N GLY A 15 -0.91 -12.01 6.01
CA GLY A 15 -1.33 -10.61 6.23
C GLY A 15 -1.98 -9.94 5.02
N ARG A 16 -1.71 -10.39 3.79
CA ARG A 16 -2.14 -9.71 2.55
C ARG A 16 -2.93 -10.61 1.61
N GLY A 17 -3.08 -11.89 1.89
CA GLY A 17 -3.71 -12.85 0.98
C GLY A 17 -2.71 -13.45 0.00
N LEU A 18 -3.18 -14.35 -0.87
CA LEU A 18 -2.35 -14.92 -1.92
C LEU A 18 -2.04 -13.87 -2.99
N GLU A 19 -0.90 -14.03 -3.66
CA GLU A 19 -0.55 -13.17 -4.79
C GLU A 19 -1.49 -13.48 -5.96
N GLY A 20 -2.17 -12.45 -6.46
CA GLY A 20 -3.02 -12.54 -7.64
C GLY A 20 -2.19 -12.54 -8.94
N ARG A 21 -2.88 -12.62 -10.08
CA ARG A 21 -2.21 -12.52 -11.39
C ARG A 21 -1.60 -11.13 -11.59
N ALA A 22 -0.41 -11.09 -12.16
CA ALA A 22 0.24 -9.84 -12.52
C ALA A 22 -0.62 -9.05 -13.51
N VAL A 23 -0.76 -7.75 -13.27
CA VAL A 23 -1.41 -6.83 -14.20
C VAL A 23 -0.56 -6.72 -15.46
N THR A 24 -1.13 -6.97 -16.64
CA THR A 24 -0.42 -6.94 -17.92
C THR A 24 -0.67 -5.67 -18.73
N ASP A 25 -1.79 -4.98 -18.46
CA ASP A 25 -2.10 -3.70 -19.11
C ASP A 25 -1.20 -2.58 -18.59
N ARG A 26 -0.50 -1.88 -19.51
CA ARG A 26 0.46 -0.83 -19.16
C ARG A 26 -0.20 0.40 -18.53
N ALA A 27 -1.41 0.75 -18.95
CA ALA A 27 -2.12 1.90 -18.40
C ALA A 27 -2.50 1.64 -16.94
N THR A 28 -3.05 0.45 -16.66
CA THR A 28 -3.40 -0.03 -15.32
C THR A 28 -2.16 -0.20 -14.44
N GLN A 29 -1.07 -0.77 -14.97
CA GLN A 29 0.20 -0.86 -14.24
C GLN A 29 0.71 0.53 -13.83
N ARG A 30 0.65 1.51 -14.74
CA ARG A 30 1.07 2.88 -14.46
C ARG A 30 0.20 3.52 -13.39
N LEU A 31 -1.13 3.35 -13.47
CA LEU A 31 -2.06 3.85 -12.46
C LEU A 31 -1.70 3.29 -11.08
N ILE A 32 -1.64 1.97 -10.94
CA ILE A 32 -1.33 1.30 -9.67
C ILE A 32 0.04 1.73 -9.14
N ALA A 33 1.03 1.87 -10.02
CA ALA A 33 2.37 2.33 -9.62
C ALA A 33 2.34 3.72 -9.00
N ILE A 34 1.59 4.66 -9.59
CA ILE A 34 1.44 6.01 -9.04
C ILE A 34 0.70 6.00 -7.71
N THR A 35 -0.42 5.27 -7.62
CA THR A 35 -1.19 5.14 -6.36
C THR A 35 -0.30 4.61 -5.24
N ARG A 36 0.47 3.54 -5.51
CA ARG A 36 1.35 2.90 -4.52
C ARG A 36 2.55 3.76 -4.17
N ALA A 37 3.11 4.48 -5.14
CA ALA A 37 4.20 5.43 -4.90
C ALA A 37 3.75 6.56 -3.95
N GLY A 38 2.55 7.10 -4.14
CA GLY A 38 1.96 8.11 -3.24
C GLY A 38 1.84 7.61 -1.81
N GLN A 39 1.25 6.43 -1.63
CA GLN A 39 1.12 5.77 -0.31
C GLN A 39 2.49 5.52 0.34
N ALA A 40 3.46 5.01 -0.41
CA ALA A 40 4.80 4.71 0.09
C ALA A 40 5.56 5.98 0.50
N LEU A 41 5.45 7.05 -0.30
CA LEU A 41 6.12 8.32 -0.03
C LEU A 41 5.60 8.93 1.28
N VAL A 42 4.28 9.07 1.41
CA VAL A 42 3.66 9.62 2.62
C VAL A 42 3.91 8.72 3.82
N GLY A 43 3.78 7.40 3.67
CA GLY A 43 4.03 6.44 4.74
C GLY A 43 5.48 6.40 5.23
N THR A 44 6.43 6.88 4.43
CA THR A 44 7.85 6.98 4.80
C THR A 44 8.20 8.33 5.43
N LEU A 45 7.57 9.41 4.97
CA LEU A 45 7.92 10.77 5.38
C LEU A 45 7.13 11.28 6.59
N LEU A 46 5.92 10.76 6.84
CA LEU A 46 5.12 11.23 7.97
C LEU A 46 5.60 10.62 9.29
N PRO A 47 5.80 11.45 10.33
CA PRO A 47 6.01 10.92 11.67
C PRO A 47 4.76 10.16 12.12
N TYR A 48 4.95 9.17 12.99
CA TYR A 48 3.89 8.35 13.57
C TYR A 48 3.16 7.41 12.58
N HIS A 49 3.59 7.34 11.31
CA HIS A 49 3.14 6.31 10.38
C HIS A 49 3.87 4.98 10.64
N ASP A 50 3.21 3.86 10.38
CA ASP A 50 3.85 2.54 10.43
C ASP A 50 4.91 2.40 9.31
N PRO A 51 6.05 1.75 9.56
CA PRO A 51 7.10 1.61 8.55
C PRO A 51 6.60 0.86 7.32
N VAL A 52 6.89 1.40 6.13
CA VAL A 52 6.58 0.77 4.84
C VAL A 52 7.47 -0.46 4.64
N LYS A 53 6.87 -1.65 4.52
CA LYS A 53 7.63 -2.93 4.41
C LYS A 53 7.90 -3.39 2.98
N LYS A 54 6.88 -3.43 2.14
CA LYS A 54 6.97 -3.91 0.74
C LYS A 54 5.95 -3.17 -0.12
N VAL A 55 6.41 -2.66 -1.27
CA VAL A 55 5.58 -2.02 -2.29
C VAL A 55 5.59 -2.92 -3.52
N THR A 56 4.42 -3.27 -4.06
CA THR A 56 4.28 -4.19 -5.19
C THR A 56 3.12 -3.77 -6.09
N LEU A 57 3.26 -4.06 -7.39
CA LEU A 57 2.21 -3.91 -8.41
C LEU A 57 1.32 -5.15 -8.53
N VAL A 58 1.73 -6.26 -7.92
CA VAL A 58 0.95 -7.50 -7.92
C VAL A 58 -0.25 -7.32 -6.98
N PRO A 59 -1.49 -7.43 -7.48
CA PRO A 59 -2.66 -7.38 -6.62
C PRO A 59 -2.63 -8.59 -5.69
N HIS A 60 -3.14 -8.42 -4.48
CA HIS A 60 -3.31 -9.52 -3.55
C HIS A 60 -4.79 -9.67 -3.27
N ASP A 61 -5.23 -10.89 -3.06
CA ASP A 61 -6.59 -11.20 -2.62
C ASP A 61 -6.87 -10.39 -1.35
N GLN A 62 -8.07 -9.82 -1.20
CA GLN A 62 -8.35 -8.94 -0.05
C GLN A 62 -8.06 -9.65 1.28
N ALA A 63 -6.93 -9.31 1.91
CA ALA A 63 -6.75 -9.47 3.33
C ALA A 63 -6.60 -8.07 3.94
N GLU A 64 -7.64 -7.72 4.69
CA GLU A 64 -7.64 -6.58 5.58
C GLU A 64 -6.68 -6.85 6.74
N VAL A 65 -5.91 -5.83 7.07
CA VAL A 65 -4.68 -5.88 7.86
C VAL A 65 -4.91 -6.53 9.24
N LEU A 66 -3.99 -7.44 9.60
CA LEU A 66 -3.62 -7.75 10.99
C LEU A 66 -3.33 -6.44 11.73
N THR A 67 -4.39 -5.81 12.26
CA THR A 67 -4.27 -4.61 13.06
C THR A 67 -3.85 -5.07 14.44
N ARG A 68 -2.54 -5.09 14.68
CA ARG A 68 -2.02 -5.44 16.01
C ARG A 68 -2.64 -4.45 17.02
N PRO A 69 -3.24 -4.94 18.12
CA PRO A 69 -3.91 -4.07 19.09
C PRO A 69 -2.85 -3.22 19.80
N HIS A 70 -2.72 -1.97 19.36
CA HIS A 70 -1.87 -0.96 19.98
C HIS A 70 -2.75 0.24 20.35
N VAL A 71 -2.45 0.89 21.49
CA VAL A 71 -3.04 2.19 21.82
C VAL A 71 -2.51 3.19 20.80
N LEU A 72 -3.39 3.63 19.89
CA LEU A 72 -3.03 4.57 18.82
C LEU A 72 -3.21 6.01 19.32
N THR A 73 -2.21 6.85 19.03
CA THR A 73 -2.33 8.29 19.28
C THR A 73 -3.13 8.96 18.17
N LEU A 74 -3.65 10.16 18.42
CA LEU A 74 -4.26 10.98 17.37
C LEU A 74 -3.29 11.23 16.20
N GLY A 75 -1.98 11.38 16.49
CA GLY A 75 -0.94 11.50 15.47
C GLY A 75 -0.85 10.27 14.56
N SER A 76 -0.90 9.07 15.15
CA SER A 76 -0.91 7.81 14.41
C SER A 76 -2.16 7.66 13.53
N PHE A 77 -3.34 8.05 14.01
CA PHE A 77 -4.55 8.05 13.20
C PHE A 77 -4.46 9.03 12.02
N LYS A 78 -4.01 10.26 12.27
CA LYS A 78 -3.81 11.26 11.21
C LYS A 78 -2.82 10.78 10.15
N ALA A 79 -1.70 10.18 10.59
CA ALA A 79 -0.71 9.62 9.68
C ALA A 79 -1.29 8.49 8.81
N ARG A 80 -2.03 7.54 9.40
CA ARG A 80 -2.69 6.45 8.66
C ARG A 80 -3.73 6.96 7.65
N ILE A 81 -4.54 7.93 8.04
CA ILE A 81 -5.53 8.56 7.15
C ILE A 81 -4.82 9.26 5.98
N ALA A 82 -3.76 10.02 6.26
CA ALA A 82 -2.96 10.67 5.23
C ALA A 82 -2.33 9.64 4.26
N GLY A 83 -1.77 8.54 4.78
CA GLY A 83 -1.22 7.45 3.99
C GLY A 83 -2.27 6.78 3.09
N ALA A 84 -3.49 6.56 3.60
CA ALA A 84 -4.58 5.97 2.81
C ALA A 84 -5.01 6.90 1.65
N LEU A 85 -5.11 8.20 1.89
CA LEU A 85 -5.51 9.21 0.89
C LEU A 85 -4.39 9.59 -0.09
N ALA A 86 -3.13 9.27 0.24
CA ALA A 86 -1.97 9.67 -0.56
C ALA A 86 -1.96 9.12 -1.98
N GLY A 87 -2.53 7.92 -2.19
CA GLY A 87 -2.65 7.34 -3.54
C GLY A 87 -3.51 8.20 -4.46
N ARG A 88 -4.67 8.65 -3.95
CA ARG A 88 -5.59 9.55 -4.66
C ARG A 88 -4.93 10.90 -4.97
N ALA A 89 -4.21 11.46 -3.99
CA ALA A 89 -3.49 12.73 -4.18
C ALA A 89 -2.39 12.61 -5.24
N ALA A 90 -1.66 11.48 -5.27
CA ALA A 90 -0.64 11.23 -6.28
C ALA A 90 -1.24 11.08 -7.69
N GLU A 91 -2.36 10.36 -7.82
CA GLU A 91 -3.09 10.27 -9.09
C GLU A 91 -3.53 11.64 -9.61
N GLN A 92 -4.12 12.47 -8.74
CA GLN A 92 -4.52 13.84 -9.07
C GLN A 92 -3.33 14.68 -9.57
N THR A 93 -2.18 14.54 -8.93
CA THR A 93 -0.96 15.30 -9.26
C THR A 93 -0.40 14.89 -10.62
N VAL A 94 -0.43 13.59 -10.95
CA VAL A 94 0.20 13.06 -12.18
C VAL A 94 -0.75 13.05 -13.38
N PHE A 95 -2.04 12.77 -13.17
CA PHE A 95 -3.02 12.59 -14.24
C PHE A 95 -4.01 13.76 -14.38
N GLY A 96 -4.06 14.66 -13.40
CA GLY A 96 -5.02 15.75 -13.34
C GLY A 96 -6.36 15.33 -12.75
N VAL A 97 -7.15 16.33 -12.32
CA VAL A 97 -8.43 16.13 -11.59
C VAL A 97 -9.50 15.45 -12.46
N GLU A 98 -9.40 15.55 -13.78
CA GLU A 98 -10.37 14.95 -14.71
C GLU A 98 -10.12 13.46 -15.01
N ARG A 99 -8.92 12.95 -14.66
CA ARG A 99 -8.53 11.55 -14.94
C ARG A 99 -8.37 10.71 -13.68
N VAL A 100 -8.94 11.17 -12.56
CA VAL A 100 -8.82 10.45 -11.29
C VAL A 100 -9.78 9.28 -11.27
N THR A 101 -9.23 8.08 -11.04
CA THR A 101 -9.98 6.82 -11.14
C THR A 101 -10.75 6.53 -9.85
N THR A 102 -11.84 5.76 -9.86
CA THR A 102 -12.61 5.48 -8.64
C THR A 102 -11.89 4.60 -7.62
N GLY A 103 -10.68 4.11 -7.93
CA GLY A 103 -9.71 3.48 -7.01
C GLY A 103 -10.30 2.45 -6.06
#